data_AF-A0A836FFJ9-F1
#
_entry.id   AF-A0A836FFJ9-F1
#
_cell.length_a   1.000
_cell.length_b   1.000
_cell.length_c   1.000
_cell.angle_alpha   90.00
_cell.angle_beta   90.00
_cell.angle_gamma   90.00
#
_symmetry.space_group_name_H-M   'P 1'
#
loop_
_entity.id
_entity.type
_entity.pdbx_description
1 polymer ?
#
loop_
_entity_poly.entity_id
_entity_poly.type
_entity_poly.pdbx_seq_one_letter_code
_entity_poly.pdbx_strand_id
1 'polypeptide(L)'
;SVAIILWSREQRAFAVESFFCNGLSLSLLNSLRGDLPWPARSPDLSPCDFFLWGYLKSLVYVDRPRTIDHLKNNIRDAIANIPIDMLRRVDENFKERLNQCMRDGGRHLTDVIFKTV
;
A
#
# COMPACT_ATOMS: atom_id res chain seq x y z
N SER A 1 -17.17 2.65 20.70
CA SER A 1 -17.49 3.08 19.31
C SER A 1 -16.20 3.36 18.57
N VAL A 2 -15.63 2.37 17.90
CA VAL A 2 -14.37 2.52 17.15
C VAL A 2 -14.74 3.01 15.76
N ALA A 3 -14.60 4.31 15.53
CA ALA A 3 -14.72 4.88 14.19
C ALA A 3 -13.59 4.29 13.34
N ILE A 4 -13.93 3.32 12.50
CA ILE A 4 -13.11 2.94 11.36
C ILE A 4 -13.16 4.17 10.43
N ILE A 5 -12.19 5.07 10.56
CA ILE A 5 -12.11 6.27 9.71
C ILE A 5 -11.79 5.78 8.30
N LEU A 6 -12.84 5.60 7.49
CA LEU A 6 -12.70 5.49 6.04
C LEU A 6 -12.12 6.81 5.56
N TRP A 7 -10.83 6.81 5.19
CA TRP A 7 -10.18 7.97 4.57
C TRP A 7 -11.01 8.45 3.38
N SER A 8 -11.18 9.77 3.26
CA SER A 8 -11.86 10.37 2.11
C SER A 8 -11.13 10.05 0.81
N ARG A 9 -11.81 10.15 -0.34
CA ARG A 9 -11.18 9.94 -1.65
C ARG A 9 -9.94 10.83 -1.84
N GLU A 10 -10.01 12.07 -1.37
CA GLU A 10 -8.90 13.03 -1.44
C GLU A 10 -7.72 12.62 -0.55
N GLN A 11 -7.98 12.16 0.67
CA GLN A 11 -6.93 11.70 1.58
C GLN A 11 -6.23 10.44 1.04
N ARG A 12 -6.99 9.53 0.42
CA ARG A 12 -6.44 8.35 -0.26
C ARG A 12 -5.60 8.75 -1.46
N ALA A 13 -6.11 9.65 -2.31
CA ALA A 13 -5.36 10.15 -3.47
C ALA A 13 -4.05 10.82 -3.04
N PHE A 14 -4.10 11.69 -2.04
CA PHE A 14 -2.93 12.38 -1.51
C PHE A 14 -1.87 11.41 -0.95
N ALA A 15 -2.28 10.38 -0.21
CA ALA A 15 -1.35 9.40 0.35
C ALA A 15 -0.69 8.52 -0.72
N VAL A 16 -1.48 8.12 -1.73
CA VAL A 16 -0.99 7.41 -2.92
C VAL A 16 0.04 8.29 -3.65
N GLU A 17 -0.33 9.51 -4.02
CA GLU A 17 0.56 10.45 -4.71
C GLU A 17 1.85 10.70 -3.93
N SER A 18 1.74 10.93 -2.61
CA SER A 18 2.90 11.14 -1.74
C SER A 18 3.82 9.91 -1.75
N PHE A 19 3.27 8.70 -1.72
CA PHE A 19 4.05 7.46 -1.73
C PHE A 19 4.80 7.28 -3.06
N PHE A 20 4.14 7.54 -4.20
CA PHE A 20 4.75 7.37 -5.51
C PHE A 20 5.73 8.50 -5.89
N CYS A 21 5.48 9.75 -5.48
CA CYS A 21 6.40 10.87 -5.69
C CYS A 21 7.74 10.71 -4.94
N ASN A 22 7.80 9.85 -3.92
CA ASN A 22 9.05 9.51 -3.22
C ASN A 22 9.93 8.50 -3.98
N GLY A 23 9.62 8.19 -5.25
CA GLY A 23 10.50 7.38 -6.12
C GLY A 23 10.46 5.87 -5.86
N LEU A 24 9.35 5.37 -5.34
CA LEU A 24 9.21 3.98 -4.91
C LEU A 24 8.94 3.04 -6.10
N SER A 25 9.91 2.15 -6.36
CA SER A 25 9.99 1.06 -7.34
C SER A 25 9.11 1.12 -8.61
N LEU A 26 9.76 1.18 -9.78
CA LEU A 26 9.13 1.14 -11.11
C LEU A 26 8.17 -0.05 -11.32
N SER A 27 8.43 -1.20 -10.69
CA SER A 27 7.55 -2.38 -10.74
C SER A 27 6.17 -2.11 -10.15
N LEU A 28 6.10 -1.32 -9.06
CA LEU A 28 4.87 -0.89 -8.41
C LEU A 28 4.11 0.14 -9.26
N LEU A 29 4.86 1.03 -9.91
CA LEU A 29 4.31 2.08 -10.76
C LEU A 29 3.65 1.50 -12.03
N ASN A 30 4.30 0.50 -12.65
CA ASN A 30 3.79 -0.20 -13.83
C ASN A 30 2.52 -1.03 -13.51
N SER A 31 2.42 -1.55 -12.28
CA SER A 31 1.20 -2.21 -11.80
C SER A 31 -0.02 -1.30 -11.80
N LEU A 32 0.16 0.01 -11.64
CA LEU A 32 -0.92 0.98 -11.41
C LEU A 32 -1.27 1.79 -12.65
N ARG A 33 -0.30 1.97 -13.58
CA ARG A 33 -0.53 2.60 -14.88
C ARG A 33 -1.35 1.75 -15.86
N GLY A 34 -1.63 0.49 -15.52
CA GLY A 34 -2.41 -0.41 -16.36
C GLY A 34 -1.62 -0.98 -17.56
N ASP A 35 -0.29 -0.81 -17.57
CA ASP A 35 0.57 -1.37 -18.62
C ASP A 35 0.72 -2.90 -18.49
N LEU A 36 0.38 -3.47 -17.33
CA LEU A 36 0.15 -4.91 -17.17
C LEU A 36 -1.35 -5.23 -17.29
N PRO A 37 -1.76 -6.27 -18.04
CA PRO A 37 -3.14 -6.74 -18.06
C PRO A 37 -3.50 -7.32 -16.68
N TRP A 38 -4.14 -6.51 -15.84
CA TRP A 38 -4.60 -6.93 -14.51
C TRP A 38 -5.98 -7.59 -14.57
N PRO A 39 -6.19 -8.75 -13.93
CA PRO A 39 -7.52 -9.32 -13.80
C PRO A 39 -8.40 -8.42 -12.92
N ALA A 40 -9.63 -8.17 -13.38
CA ALA A 40 -10.60 -7.31 -12.69
C ALA A 40 -10.86 -7.81 -11.26
N ARG A 41 -10.85 -6.88 -10.28
CA ARG A 41 -11.12 -7.12 -8.84
C ARG A 41 -10.06 -7.94 -8.07
N SER A 42 -8.78 -7.59 -8.20
CA SER A 42 -7.70 -8.22 -7.42
C SER A 42 -7.07 -7.25 -6.40
N PRO A 43 -7.80 -6.83 -5.34
CA PRO A 43 -7.21 -6.00 -4.28
C PRO A 43 -6.04 -6.70 -3.58
N ASP A 44 -6.00 -8.04 -3.59
CA ASP A 44 -4.92 -8.86 -3.02
C ASP A 44 -3.57 -8.71 -3.72
N LEU A 45 -3.58 -8.13 -4.92
CA LEU A 45 -2.40 -7.89 -5.74
C LEU A 45 -1.89 -6.45 -5.64
N SER A 46 -2.69 -5.53 -5.10
CA SER A 46 -2.32 -4.13 -4.98
C SER A 46 -1.42 -3.92 -3.75
N PRO A 47 -0.17 -3.46 -3.92
CA PRO A 47 0.72 -3.15 -2.81
C PRO A 47 0.19 -2.06 -1.89
N CYS A 48 -0.66 -1.18 -2.43
CA CYS A 48 -1.36 -0.20 -1.61
C CYS A 48 -2.31 -0.89 -0.62
N ASP A 49 -3.00 -1.93 -1.06
CA ASP A 49 -4.06 -2.59 -0.30
C ASP A 49 -3.53 -3.55 0.78
N PHE A 50 -2.52 -4.37 0.46
CA PHE A 50 -1.96 -5.30 1.45
C PHE A 50 -0.89 -4.69 2.37
N PHE A 51 -0.28 -3.55 2.00
CA PHE A 51 0.80 -2.94 2.77
C PHE A 51 0.52 -1.48 3.14
N LEU A 52 0.42 -0.58 2.15
CA LEU A 52 0.45 0.87 2.38
C LEU A 52 -0.63 1.32 3.36
N TRP A 53 -1.88 0.90 3.16
CA TRP A 53 -2.97 1.35 4.03
C TRP A 53 -2.85 0.83 5.45
N GLY A 54 -2.40 -0.42 5.63
CA GLY A 54 -2.14 -0.99 6.96
C GLY A 54 -1.02 -0.24 7.68
N TYR A 55 0.08 -0.03 6.98
CA TYR A 55 1.26 0.67 7.49
C TYR A 55 0.94 2.12 7.87
N LEU A 56 0.34 2.90 6.95
CA LEU A 56 0.01 4.30 7.22
C LEU A 56 -1.01 4.46 8.34
N LYS A 57 -2.03 3.59 8.43
CA LYS A 57 -3.00 3.64 9.53
C LYS A 57 -2.32 3.46 10.89
N SER A 58 -1.30 2.61 10.97
CA SER A 58 -0.59 2.35 12.24
C SER A 58 0.25 3.55 12.70
N LEU A 59 0.79 4.34 11.77
CA LEU A 59 1.70 5.45 12.08
C LEU A 59 0.99 6.81 12.15
N VAL A 60 0.12 7.10 11.18
CA VAL A 60 -0.51 8.41 11.01
C VAL A 60 -1.44 8.75 12.17
N TYR A 61 -2.03 7.74 12.82
CA TYR A 61 -2.99 7.91 13.91
C TYR A 61 -2.39 7.85 15.32
N VAL A 62 -1.08 7.58 15.48
CA VAL A 62 -0.42 7.59 16.79
C VAL A 62 -0.63 8.94 17.49
N ASP A 63 -0.43 10.03 16.74
CA ASP A 63 -0.51 11.39 17.27
C ASP A 63 -1.94 11.98 17.27
N ARG A 64 -2.95 11.17 16.92
CA ARG A 64 -4.37 11.54 16.90
C ARG A 64 -4.61 12.91 16.24
N PRO A 65 -4.27 13.07 14.95
CA PRO A 65 -4.35 14.37 14.27
C PRO A 65 -5.77 14.94 14.32
N ARG A 66 -5.88 16.20 14.75
CA ARG A 66 -7.18 16.91 14.89
C ARG A 66 -7.54 17.76 13.66
N THR A 67 -6.61 17.95 12.74
CA THR A 67 -6.79 18.75 11.53
C THR A 67 -6.35 17.97 10.29
N ILE A 68 -6.90 18.34 9.13
CA ILE A 68 -6.54 17.73 7.85
C ILE A 68 -5.07 17.99 7.52
N ASP A 69 -4.54 19.17 7.83
CA ASP A 69 -3.14 19.50 7.57
C ASP A 69 -2.17 18.68 8.42
N HIS A 70 -2.50 18.46 9.70
CA HIS A 70 -1.73 17.57 10.56
C HIS A 70 -1.77 16.13 10.04
N LEU A 71 -2.94 15.66 9.61
CA LEU A 71 -3.06 14.34 8.97
C LEU A 71 -2.18 14.23 7.71
N LYS A 72 -2.19 15.24 6.84
CA LYS A 72 -1.37 15.28 5.63
C LYS A 72 0.13 15.28 5.95
N ASN A 73 0.55 16.01 6.98
CA ASN A 73 1.95 16.03 7.40
C ASN A 73 2.38 14.67 7.94
N ASN A 74 1.57 14.05 8.81
CA ASN A 74 1.86 12.70 9.30
C ASN A 74 1.96 11.67 8.17
N ILE A 75 1.13 11.80 7.13
CA ILE A 75 1.23 10.95 5.92
C ILE A 75 2.56 11.17 5.21
N ARG A 76 2.97 12.42 4.98
CA ARG A 76 4.26 12.74 4.34
C ARG A 76 5.43 12.19 5.14
N ASP A 77 5.41 12.40 6.46
CA ASP A 77 6.48 11.96 7.35
C ASP A 77 6.54 10.43 7.41
N ALA A 78 5.39 9.76 7.54
CA ALA A 78 5.33 8.30 7.54
C ALA A 78 5.88 7.70 6.24
N ILE A 79 5.59 8.34 5.09
CA ILE A 79 6.07 7.91 3.77
C ILE A 79 7.57 8.18 3.60
N ALA A 80 8.04 9.36 3.98
CA ALA A 80 9.45 9.72 3.89
C ALA A 80 10.34 8.83 4.77
N ASN A 81 9.79 8.33 5.87
CA ASN A 81 10.49 7.44 6.80
C ASN A 81 10.31 5.94 6.49
N ILE A 82 9.74 5.56 5.34
CA ILE A 82 9.64 4.13 4.98
C ILE A 82 11.04 3.60 4.66
N PRO A 83 11.53 2.57 5.39
CA PRO A 83 12.84 2.00 5.11
C PRO A 83 12.89 1.33 3.74
N ILE A 84 13.99 1.53 3.00
CA ILE A 84 14.21 0.91 1.68
C ILE A 84 14.08 -0.62 1.74
N ASP A 85 14.56 -1.27 2.80
CA ASP A 85 14.41 -2.72 2.99
C ASP A 85 12.95 -3.18 3.14
N MET A 86 12.09 -2.33 3.72
CA MET A 86 10.66 -2.62 3.77
C MET A 86 10.05 -2.61 2.37
N LEU A 87 10.45 -1.64 1.55
CA LEU A 87 9.98 -1.51 0.17
C LEU A 87 10.44 -2.67 -0.70
N ARG A 88 11.69 -3.11 -0.53
CA ARG A 88 12.20 -4.30 -1.21
C ARG A 88 11.38 -5.55 -0.87
N ARG A 89 11.03 -5.75 0.41
CA ARG A 89 10.16 -6.86 0.84
C ARG A 89 8.74 -6.77 0.24
N VAL A 90 8.20 -5.56 0.12
CA VAL A 90 6.90 -5.34 -0.54
C VAL A 90 6.96 -5.71 -2.02
N ASP A 91 8.04 -5.36 -2.72
CA ASP A 91 8.25 -5.74 -4.12
C ASP A 91 8.43 -7.25 -4.30
N GLU A 92 9.22 -7.90 -3.44
CA GLU A 92 9.39 -9.35 -3.43
C GLU A 92 8.06 -10.08 -3.18
N ASN A 93 7.26 -9.62 -2.21
CA ASN A 93 5.94 -10.18 -1.91
C ASN A 93 4.96 -9.98 -3.08
N PHE A 94 5.00 -8.82 -3.73
CA PHE A 94 4.20 -8.54 -4.91
C PHE A 94 4.51 -9.50 -6.07
N LYS A 95 5.80 -9.75 -6.34
CA LYS A 95 6.23 -10.73 -7.36
C LYS A 95 5.76 -12.15 -7.00
N GLU A 96 5.85 -12.55 -5.74
CA GLU A 96 5.38 -13.87 -5.31
C GLU A 96 3.87 -14.01 -5.48
N ARG A 97 3.10 -12.98 -5.14
CA ARG A 97 1.63 -12.95 -5.33
C ARG A 97 1.24 -13.03 -6.79
N LEU A 98 1.96 -12.33 -7.67
CA LEU A 98 1.79 -12.45 -9.12
C LEU A 98 2.04 -13.88 -9.59
N ASN A 99 3.14 -14.49 -9.17
CA ASN A 99 3.47 -15.87 -9.50
C ASN A 99 2.41 -16.85 -9.01
N GLN A 100 1.91 -16.67 -7.78
CA GLN A 100 0.87 -17.52 -7.21
C GLN A 100 -0.45 -17.37 -7.98
N CYS A 101 -0.85 -16.13 -8.32
CA CYS A 101 -2.03 -15.87 -9.14
C CYS A 101 -1.95 -16.56 -10.51
N MET A 102 -0.77 -16.55 -11.15
CA MET A 102 -0.54 -17.28 -12.41
C MET A 102 -0.66 -18.80 -12.23
N ARG A 103 -0.07 -19.37 -11.17
CA ARG A 103 -0.16 -20.81 -10.86
C ARG A 103 -1.60 -21.24 -10.56
N ASP A 104 -2.36 -20.38 -9.90
CA ASP A 104 -3.75 -20.64 -9.52
C ASP A 104 -4.77 -20.32 -10.60
N GLY A 105 -4.34 -19.89 -11.79
CA GLY A 105 -5.24 -19.52 -12.87
C GLY A 105 -6.18 -18.37 -12.50
N GLY A 106 -5.72 -17.43 -11.67
CA GLY A 106 -6.49 -16.25 -11.26
C GLY A 106 -7.45 -16.45 -10.09
N ARG A 107 -7.34 -17.55 -9.31
CA ARG A 107 -8.11 -17.72 -8.07
C ARG A 107 -7.60 -16.80 -6.95
N HIS A 108 -8.44 -16.58 -5.94
CA HIS A 108 -8.15 -15.72 -4.80
C HIS A 108 -6.92 -16.20 -4.02
N LEU A 109 -6.04 -15.26 -3.67
CA LEU A 109 -4.86 -15.52 -2.87
C LEU A 109 -5.27 -15.66 -1.40
N THR A 110 -4.85 -16.73 -0.72
CA THR A 110 -5.09 -16.88 0.72
C THR A 110 -4.20 -15.92 1.51
N ASP A 111 -4.76 -15.34 2.58
CA ASP A 111 -4.20 -14.20 3.31
C ASP A 111 -2.84 -14.48 4.01
N VAL A 112 -1.96 -13.49 3.85
CA VAL A 112 -0.77 -13.03 4.62
C VAL A 112 0.07 -14.04 5.42
N ILE A 113 1.38 -14.09 5.12
CA ILE A 113 2.40 -14.07 6.20
C ILE A 113 3.47 -13.02 5.86
N PHE A 114 3.37 -11.84 6.46
CA PHE A 114 4.59 -11.08 6.76
C PHE A 114 5.35 -11.91 7.79
N LYS A 115 6.26 -12.78 7.32
CA LYS A 115 7.21 -13.45 8.21
C LYS A 115 8.21 -12.38 8.64
N THR A 116 7.90 -11.66 9.72
CA THR A 116 8.92 -11.01 10.53
C THR A 116 9.77 -12.13 11.13
N VAL A 117 10.94 -12.35 10.53
CA VAL A 117 12.08 -12.97 11.23
C VAL A 117 12.60 -12.01 12.30
#